data_AF-A0A7S0KUT2-F1
#
_entry.id   AF-A0A7S0KUT2-F1
#
_cell.length_a   1.000
_cell.length_b   1.000
_cell.length_c   1.000
_cell.angle_alpha   90.00
_cell.angle_beta   90.00
_cell.angle_gamma   90.00
#
_symmetry.space_group_name_H-M   'P 1'
#
loop_
_entity.id
_entity.type
_entity.pdbx_description
1 polymer ?
#
loop_
_entity_poly.entity_id
_entity_poly.type
_entity_poly.pdbx_seq_one_letter_code
_entity_poly.pdbx_strand_id
1 'polypeptide(L)'
;GATGSGKTYTMIGTRNDPGMMPLSLMDIFDAIRSMSGEYTFEVTCSYLEVYNELIYDLLVNNSPSLDLREDPERGATVSGLRRISVTNADNVLDVLREGNARRKTEPTEANAVSSRSHAVMEINVRRFSRVHPNDAAGGGAGGS
;
A
#
# COMPACT_ATOMS: atom_id res chain seq x y z
N GLY A 1 -16.39 -5.94 12.42
CA GLY A 1 -17.15 -5.03 13.31
C GLY A 1 -18.36 -4.46 12.58
N ALA A 2 -19.47 -4.20 13.27
CA ALA A 2 -20.75 -3.81 12.66
C ALA A 2 -20.69 -2.48 11.87
N THR A 3 -21.47 -2.35 10.79
CA THR A 3 -21.69 -1.09 10.07
C THR A 3 -22.22 -0.03 11.06
N GLY A 4 -21.66 1.19 11.02
CA GLY A 4 -22.01 2.26 11.97
C GLY A 4 -21.20 2.29 13.27
N SER A 5 -20.32 1.32 13.54
CA SER A 5 -19.52 1.28 14.79
C SER A 5 -18.28 2.20 14.81
N GLY A 6 -18.23 3.23 13.96
CA GLY A 6 -17.10 4.18 13.93
C GLY A 6 -15.78 3.70 13.30
N LYS A 7 -15.62 2.43 12.88
CA LYS A 7 -14.35 1.91 12.31
C LYS A 7 -13.76 2.75 11.18
N THR A 8 -14.60 3.16 10.23
CA THR A 8 -14.17 4.02 9.12
C THR A 8 -13.79 5.42 9.60
N TYR A 9 -14.46 5.95 10.61
CA TYR A 9 -14.12 7.22 11.22
C TYR A 9 -12.78 7.15 11.97
N THR A 10 -12.54 6.08 12.74
CA THR A 10 -11.24 5.90 13.41
C THR A 10 -10.11 5.66 12.39
N MET A 11 -10.36 4.87 11.34
CA MET A 11 -9.31 4.52 10.39
C MET A 11 -9.03 5.64 9.38
N ILE A 12 -10.05 6.25 8.79
CA ILE A 12 -9.92 7.27 7.74
C ILE A 12 -10.26 8.66 8.28
N GLY A 13 -11.29 8.77 9.12
CA GLY A 13 -11.78 10.04 9.64
C GLY A 13 -12.44 10.91 8.58
N THR A 14 -12.37 12.22 8.80
CA THR A 14 -12.89 13.25 7.89
C THR A 14 -11.75 14.18 7.47
N ARG A 15 -12.04 15.13 6.56
CA ARG A 15 -11.04 16.15 6.18
C ARG A 15 -10.65 17.07 7.34
N ASN A 16 -11.56 17.33 8.27
CA ASN A 16 -11.33 18.24 9.40
C ASN A 16 -10.87 17.51 10.67
N ASP A 17 -11.07 16.19 10.72
CA ASP A 17 -10.66 15.32 11.83
C ASP A 17 -10.14 14.01 11.23
N PRO A 18 -8.87 14.00 10.75
CA PRO A 18 -8.30 12.85 10.07
C PRO A 18 -8.11 11.66 11.02
N GLY A 19 -8.39 10.46 10.52
CA GLY A 19 -8.21 9.23 11.27
C GLY A 19 -6.77 8.73 11.27
N MET A 20 -6.57 7.52 11.82
CA MET A 20 -5.25 6.90 11.95
C MET A 20 -4.49 6.75 10.63
N MET A 21 -5.16 6.34 9.56
CA MET A 21 -4.50 6.08 8.27
C MET A 21 -3.94 7.36 7.64
N PRO A 22 -4.72 8.45 7.40
CA PRO A 22 -4.13 9.69 6.91
C PRO A 22 -2.98 10.21 7.77
N LEU A 23 -3.11 10.16 9.11
CA LEU A 23 -2.06 10.61 10.02
C LEU A 23 -0.78 9.76 9.90
N SER A 24 -0.89 8.43 9.92
CA SER A 24 0.27 7.54 9.76
C SER A 24 0.94 7.71 8.39
N LEU A 25 0.16 7.98 7.33
CA LEU A 25 0.73 8.28 6.01
C LEU A 25 1.54 9.57 6.03
N MET A 26 1.02 10.63 6.65
CA MET A 26 1.76 11.88 6.82
C MET A 26 3.09 11.62 7.54
N ASP A 27 3.07 10.92 8.67
CA ASP A 27 4.27 10.58 9.43
C ASP A 27 5.31 9.80 8.61
N ILE A 28 4.86 8.80 7.83
CA ILE A 28 5.73 8.01 6.95
C ILE A 28 6.41 8.91 5.91
N PHE A 29 5.64 9.75 5.21
CA PHE A 29 6.19 10.61 4.17
C PHE A 29 7.04 11.75 4.75
N ASP A 30 6.77 12.21 5.97
CA ASP A 30 7.58 13.20 6.69
C ASP A 30 8.95 12.62 7.06
N ALA A 31 8.96 11.37 7.57
CA ALA A 31 10.20 10.64 7.84
C ALA A 31 11.02 10.39 6.56
N ILE A 32 10.37 10.05 5.44
CA ILE A 32 11.05 9.90 4.15
C ILE A 32 11.73 11.21 3.72
N ARG A 33 11.03 12.34 3.87
CA ARG A 33 11.60 13.65 3.49
C ARG A 33 12.79 14.04 4.38
N SER A 34 12.73 13.79 5.68
CA SER A 34 13.83 14.11 6.60
C SER A 34 15.11 13.31 6.32
N MET A 35 14.98 12.10 5.78
CA MET A 35 16.10 11.21 5.45
C MET A 35 16.58 11.33 3.98
N SER A 36 15.98 12.21 3.17
CA SER A 36 16.20 12.26 1.72
C SER A 36 17.61 12.69 1.27
N GLY A 37 18.40 13.28 2.18
CA GLY A 37 19.79 13.65 1.95
C GLY A 37 20.77 12.47 1.94
N GLU A 38 20.49 11.43 2.73
CA GLU A 38 21.35 10.24 2.89
C GLU A 38 20.79 9.02 2.13
N TYR A 39 19.48 9.00 1.90
CA TYR A 39 18.81 7.86 1.30
C TYR A 39 17.93 8.26 0.12
N THR A 40 17.76 7.33 -0.81
CA THR A 40 16.66 7.35 -1.78
C THR A 40 15.60 6.34 -1.36
N PHE A 41 14.33 6.64 -1.63
CA PHE A 41 13.21 5.79 -1.27
C PHE A 41 12.37 5.46 -2.50
N GLU A 42 11.92 4.22 -2.58
CA GLU A 42 10.87 3.76 -3.49
C GLU A 42 9.66 3.42 -2.63
N VAL A 43 8.54 4.12 -2.86
CA VAL A 43 7.28 3.84 -2.17
C VAL A 43 6.26 3.36 -3.19
N THR A 44 5.71 2.18 -2.95
CA THR A 44 4.65 1.60 -3.79
C THR A 44 3.43 1.28 -2.97
N CYS A 45 2.26 1.33 -3.61
CA CYS A 45 0.98 0.96 -3.02
C CYS A 45 0.30 -0.11 -3.88
N SER A 46 -0.26 -1.12 -3.24
CA SER A 46 -1.20 -2.07 -3.82
C SER A 46 -2.48 -2.10 -3.00
N TYR A 47 -3.59 -2.48 -3.64
CA TYR A 47 -4.87 -2.60 -2.95
C TYR A 47 -5.65 -3.79 -3.51
N LEU A 48 -6.00 -4.73 -2.64
CA LEU A 48 -6.73 -5.93 -3.04
C LEU A 48 -7.97 -6.14 -2.17
N GLU A 49 -8.87 -6.95 -2.70
CA GLU A 49 -10.02 -7.50 -1.99
C GLU A 49 -9.97 -9.02 -2.03
N VAL A 50 -10.17 -9.65 -0.88
CA VAL A 50 -10.49 -11.08 -0.79
C VAL A 50 -12.01 -11.18 -0.68
N TYR A 51 -12.64 -11.74 -1.71
CA TYR A 51 -14.08 -11.97 -1.77
C TYR A 51 -14.34 -13.43 -2.16
N ASN A 52 -15.06 -14.14 -1.31
CA ASN A 52 -15.41 -15.56 -1.52
C ASN A 52 -14.17 -16.42 -1.86
N GLU A 53 -13.10 -16.28 -1.09
CA GLU A 53 -11.79 -16.96 -1.27
C GLU A 53 -11.03 -16.59 -2.56
N LEU A 54 -11.56 -15.69 -3.39
CA LEU A 54 -10.90 -15.16 -4.57
C LEU A 54 -10.29 -13.79 -4.29
N ILE A 55 -9.14 -13.52 -4.90
CA ILE A 55 -8.41 -12.25 -4.73
C ILE A 55 -8.64 -11.39 -5.95
N TYR A 56 -9.00 -10.13 -5.76
CA TYR A 56 -9.21 -9.16 -6.84
C TYR A 56 -8.36 -7.91 -6.61
N ASP A 57 -7.84 -7.34 -7.69
CA ASP A 57 -7.08 -6.10 -7.65
C ASP A 57 -8.03 -4.89 -7.70
N LEU A 58 -8.04 -4.10 -6.62
CA LEU A 58 -8.86 -2.89 -6.52
C LEU A 58 -8.26 -1.70 -7.27
N LEU A 59 -7.11 -1.86 -7.94
CA LEU A 59 -6.46 -0.86 -8.80
C LEU A 59 -6.69 -1.12 -10.29
N VAL A 60 -7.42 -2.18 -10.64
CA VAL A 60 -7.69 -2.60 -12.01
C VAL A 60 -9.21 -2.67 -12.23
N ASN A 61 -9.70 -2.01 -13.27
CA ASN A 61 -11.10 -2.14 -13.65
C ASN A 61 -11.36 -3.56 -14.17
N ASN A 62 -12.44 -4.20 -13.71
CA ASN A 62 -12.80 -5.58 -14.07
C ASN A 62 -11.63 -6.56 -13.85
N SER A 63 -10.98 -6.48 -12.68
CA SER A 63 -9.88 -7.38 -12.33
C SER A 63 -10.34 -8.84 -12.46
N PRO A 64 -9.60 -9.71 -13.17
CA PRO A 64 -9.76 -11.15 -12.99
C PRO A 64 -9.38 -11.54 -11.56
N SER A 65 -9.78 -12.74 -11.13
CA SER A 65 -9.24 -13.31 -9.90
C SER A 65 -7.74 -13.54 -10.03
N LEU A 66 -6.99 -13.21 -8.99
CA LEU A 66 -5.55 -13.37 -8.90
C LEU A 66 -5.18 -14.60 -8.08
N ASP A 67 -4.05 -15.21 -8.43
CA ASP A 67 -3.52 -16.39 -7.75
C ASP A 67 -2.59 -16.01 -6.60
N LEU A 68 -2.69 -16.76 -5.50
CA LEU A 68 -1.69 -16.76 -4.44
C LEU A 68 -0.52 -17.67 -4.83
N ARG A 69 0.71 -17.20 -4.67
CA ARG A 69 1.95 -17.92 -4.96
C ARG A 69 2.91 -17.84 -3.78
N GLU A 70 3.79 -18.81 -3.65
CA GLU A 70 4.89 -18.75 -2.68
C GLU A 70 6.14 -18.18 -3.35
N ASP A 71 6.72 -17.15 -2.73
CA ASP A 71 8.02 -16.60 -3.05
C ASP A 71 9.03 -17.03 -1.96
N PRO A 72 10.20 -17.59 -2.31
CA PRO A 72 11.16 -18.09 -1.33
C PRO A 72 11.69 -17.05 -0.34
N GLU A 73 11.71 -15.77 -0.72
CA GLU A 73 12.22 -14.68 0.13
C GLU A 73 11.10 -13.91 0.83
N ARG A 74 9.95 -13.77 0.17
CA ARG A 74 8.83 -12.91 0.61
C ARG A 74 7.66 -13.69 1.20
N GLY A 75 7.67 -15.02 1.12
CA GLY A 75 6.55 -15.86 1.53
C GLY A 75 5.38 -15.77 0.55
N ALA A 76 4.14 -15.83 1.04
CA ALA A 76 2.97 -15.78 0.18
C ALA A 76 2.84 -14.41 -0.52
N THR A 77 2.73 -14.43 -1.85
CA THR A 77 2.60 -13.25 -2.72
C THR A 77 1.42 -13.41 -3.67
N VAL A 78 0.75 -12.31 -4.02
CA VAL A 78 -0.33 -12.31 -5.00
C VAL A 78 0.24 -12.04 -6.38
N SER A 79 0.12 -13.03 -7.27
CA SER A 79 0.60 -12.93 -8.64
C SER A 79 -0.27 -11.97 -9.46
N GLY A 80 0.37 -11.07 -10.20
CA GLY A 80 -0.34 -10.10 -11.05
C GLY A 80 -0.93 -8.90 -10.29
N LEU A 81 -0.76 -8.83 -8.96
CA LEU A 81 -1.21 -7.68 -8.17
C LEU A 81 -0.45 -6.42 -8.58
N ARG A 82 -1.19 -5.41 -9.02
CA ARG A 82 -0.67 -4.11 -9.43
C ARG A 82 -0.10 -3.36 -8.24
N ARG A 83 1.09 -2.80 -8.44
CA ARG A 83 1.74 -1.87 -7.54
C ARG A 83 1.97 -0.56 -8.29
N ILE A 84 1.60 0.55 -7.68
CA ILE A 84 1.80 1.88 -8.25
C ILE A 84 2.72 2.69 -7.35
N SER A 85 3.60 3.49 -7.95
CA SER A 85 4.45 4.41 -7.21
C SER A 85 3.61 5.53 -6.62
N VAL A 86 3.86 5.85 -5.35
CA VAL A 86 3.19 6.95 -4.63
C VAL A 86 4.26 7.85 -4.04
N THR A 87 4.00 9.16 -4.04
CA THR A 87 5.02 10.16 -3.64
C THR A 87 4.64 10.96 -2.41
N ASN A 88 3.39 10.85 -1.97
CA ASN A 88 2.85 11.54 -0.79
C ASN A 88 1.59 10.84 -0.27
N ALA A 89 1.12 11.28 0.90
CA ALA A 89 -0.07 10.74 1.56
C ALA A 89 -1.34 10.88 0.70
N ASP A 90 -1.51 12.00 0.00
CA ASP A 90 -2.69 12.25 -0.83
C ASP A 90 -2.80 11.24 -1.99
N ASN A 91 -1.68 10.88 -2.62
CA ASN A 91 -1.67 9.83 -3.64
C ASN A 91 -2.24 8.52 -3.11
N VAL A 92 -1.86 8.11 -1.90
CA VAL A 92 -2.37 6.87 -1.27
C VAL A 92 -3.86 7.01 -0.94
N LEU A 93 -4.29 8.17 -0.43
CA LEU A 93 -5.70 8.42 -0.12
C LEU A 93 -6.59 8.44 -1.37
N ASP A 94 -6.07 8.89 -2.51
CA ASP A 94 -6.78 8.83 -3.79
C ASP A 94 -6.91 7.39 -4.30
N VAL A 95 -5.84 6.60 -4.18
CA VAL A 95 -5.88 5.15 -4.45
C VAL A 95 -6.92 4.44 -3.59
N LEU A 96 -6.99 4.79 -2.30
CA LEU A 96 -7.98 4.25 -1.38
C LEU A 96 -9.41 4.61 -1.81
N ARG A 97 -9.66 5.85 -2.23
CA ARG A 97 -10.98 6.30 -2.69
C ARG A 97 -11.39 5.57 -3.96
N GLU A 98 -10.48 5.46 -4.92
CA GLU A 98 -10.73 4.80 -6.19
C GLU A 98 -11.00 3.30 -6.00
N GLY A 99 -10.18 2.59 -5.22
CA GLY A 99 -10.40 1.18 -4.92
C GLY A 99 -11.68 0.92 -4.13
N ASN A 100 -12.03 1.80 -3.19
CA ASN A 100 -13.31 1.71 -2.48
C ASN A 100 -14.52 1.94 -3.40
N ALA A 101 -14.38 2.78 -4.44
CA ALA A 101 -15.43 2.96 -5.42
C ALA A 101 -15.64 1.68 -6.24
N ARG A 102 -14.56 1.03 -6.69
CA ARG A 102 -14.63 -0.26 -7.41
C ARG A 102 -15.23 -1.39 -6.57
N ARG A 103 -14.83 -1.47 -5.30
CA ARG A 103 -15.39 -2.42 -4.33
C ARG A 103 -16.89 -2.24 -4.09
N LYS A 104 -17.41 -1.01 -4.25
CA LYS A 104 -18.84 -0.70 -4.10
C LYS A 104 -19.67 -1.00 -5.34
N THR A 105 -19.06 -1.28 -6.48
CA THR A 105 -19.75 -1.37 -7.78
C THR A 105 -20.09 -2.78 -8.25
N GLU A 106 -19.80 -3.85 -7.51
CA GLU A 106 -20.25 -5.20 -7.91
C GLU A 106 -21.71 -5.46 -7.48
N PRO A 107 -22.64 -5.63 -8.44
CA PRO A 107 -24.03 -5.93 -8.14
C PRO A 107 -24.17 -7.44 -7.95
N THR A 108 -24.44 -7.90 -6.74
CA THR A 108 -25.07 -9.21 -6.57
C THR A 108 -26.34 -9.07 -5.75
N GLU A 109 -27.44 -9.42 -6.41
CA GLU A 109 -28.77 -9.55 -5.82
C GLU A 109 -28.71 -10.50 -4.62
N ALA A 110 -29.37 -10.12 -3.54
CA ALA A 110 -29.53 -10.91 -2.32
C ALA A 110 -28.22 -11.33 -1.63
N ASN A 111 -27.69 -10.47 -0.75
CA ASN A 111 -27.57 -10.74 0.69
C ASN A 111 -26.71 -9.68 1.36
N ALA A 112 -27.19 -9.18 2.51
CA ALA A 112 -26.44 -8.30 3.39
C ALA A 112 -25.20 -9.02 3.94
N VAL A 113 -23.98 -8.76 3.43
CA VAL A 113 -22.80 -9.41 4.01
C VAL A 113 -21.54 -8.54 3.95
N SER A 114 -21.45 -7.58 4.88
CA SER A 114 -20.20 -6.89 5.22
C SER A 114 -19.15 -7.79 5.90
N SER A 115 -19.33 -9.11 5.92
CA SER A 115 -18.46 -10.09 6.61
C SER A 115 -17.71 -11.06 5.68
N ARG A 116 -17.93 -11.03 4.36
CA ARG A 116 -17.28 -11.94 3.39
C ARG A 116 -16.27 -11.27 2.47
N SER A 117 -16.02 -9.98 2.69
CA SER A 117 -15.11 -9.19 1.88
C SER A 117 -14.12 -8.47 2.79
N HIS A 118 -12.82 -8.73 2.56
CA HIS A 118 -11.72 -8.12 3.28
C HIS A 118 -10.84 -7.35 2.29
N ALA A 119 -10.72 -6.04 2.50
CA ALA A 119 -9.83 -5.23 1.68
C ALA A 119 -8.50 -5.00 2.39
N VAL A 120 -7.40 -5.19 1.69
CA VAL A 120 -6.02 -5.06 2.20
C VAL A 120 -5.27 -4.08 1.31
N MET A 121 -4.94 -2.92 1.87
CA MET A 121 -4.04 -1.95 1.27
C MET A 121 -2.65 -2.17 1.83
N GLU A 122 -1.67 -2.36 0.95
CA GLU A 122 -0.27 -2.51 1.31
C GLU A 122 0.51 -1.29 0.82
N ILE A 123 1.38 -0.77 1.68
CA ILE A 123 2.32 0.29 1.35
C ILE A 123 3.71 -0.25 1.59
N ASN A 124 4.47 -0.39 0.52
CA ASN A 124 5.82 -0.93 0.57
C ASN A 124 6.82 0.23 0.44
N VAL A 125 7.66 0.41 1.45
CA VAL A 125 8.72 1.42 1.49
C VAL A 125 10.06 0.72 1.41
N ARG A 126 10.80 0.96 0.33
CA ARG A 126 12.17 0.46 0.14
C ARG A 126 13.14 1.62 0.24
N ARG A 127 14.17 1.44 1.05
CA ARG A 127 15.23 2.43 1.28
C ARG A 127 16.52 1.95 0.62
N PHE A 128 17.22 2.88 -0.03
CA PHE A 128 18.52 2.64 -0.65
C PHE A 128 19.51 3.71 -0.17
N SER A 129 20.72 3.29 0.21
CA SER A 129 21.78 4.22 0.60
C SER A 129 22.23 5.04 -0.60
N ARG A 130 22.39 6.36 -0.44
CA ARG A 130 23.12 7.17 -1.41
C ARG A 130 24.60 6.92 -1.18
N VAL A 131 25.26 6.26 -2.13
CA VAL A 131 26.72 6.17 -2.10
C VAL A 131 27.26 7.58 -2.31
N HIS A 132 27.93 8.15 -1.30
CA HIS A 132 28.59 9.42 -1.48
C HIS A 132 29.79 9.21 -2.43
N PRO A 133 30.04 10.12 -3.39
CA PRO A 133 31.16 9.99 -4.33
C PRO A 133 32.53 9.79 -3.66
N ASN A 134 32.68 10.23 -2.40
CA ASN A 134 33.91 10.08 -1.62
C ASN A 134 34.13 8.67 -1.02
N ASP A 135 33.08 7.85 -0.87
CA ASP A 135 33.19 6.52 -0.24
C ASP A 135 33.69 5.44 -1.22
N ALA A 136 33.61 5.70 -2.54
CA ALA A 136 34.09 4.78 -3.57
C ALA A 136 35.62 4.86 -3.81
N ALA A 137 36.31 5.84 -3.22
CA ALA A 137 37.73 6.11 -3.48
C ALA A 137 38.71 5.49 -2.46
N GLY A 138 38.23 4.83 -1.40
CA GLY A 138 39.07 4.34 -0.29
C GLY A 138 39.60 2.89 -0.41
N GLY A 139 39.18 2.13 -1.42
CA GLY A 139 39.48 0.69 -1.53
C GLY A 139 40.65 0.38 -2.46
N GLY A 140 41.85 0.87 -2.19
CA GLY A 140 43.00 0.62 -3.07
C GLY A 140 44.35 1.05 -2.52
N ALA A 141 44.80 0.52 -1.38
CA ALA A 141 46.22 0.51 -1.03
C ALA A 141 46.52 -0.52 0.06
N GLY A 142 47.43 -1.45 -0.24
CA GLY A 142 47.99 -2.46 0.67
C GLY A 142 48.12 -3.80 -0.06
N GLY A 143 49.19 -4.14 -0.78
CA GLY A 143 50.58 -3.68 -0.68
C GLY A 143 51.44 -4.76 -0.03
N SER A 144 52.26 -5.39 -0.88
CA SER A 144 53.37 -6.35 -0.65
C SER A 144 53.08 -7.71 -0.02
#